data_AF-A0A2R6MVP5-F1
#
_entry.id   AF-A0A2R6MVP5-F1
#
_cell.length_a   1.000
_cell.length_b   1.000
_cell.length_c   1.000
_cell.angle_alpha   90.00
_cell.angle_beta   90.00
_cell.angle_gamma   90.00
#
_symmetry.space_group_name_H-M   'P 1'
#
loop_
_entity.id
_entity.type
_entity.pdbx_description
1 polymer ?
#
loop_
_entity_poly.entity_id
_entity_poly.type
_entity_poly.pdbx_seq_one_letter_code
_entity_poly.pdbx_strand_id
1 'polypeptide(L)' 'MRELARVLRTGAAAVVVDWSRNGRGEAGPRLDERFDAARAREFFEEEGFEVRLAGERSETFRVVARR' A
#
# COMPACT_ATOMS: atom_id res chain seq x y z
N MET A 1 5.56 7.46 -3.53
CA MET A 1 6.55 6.60 -2.83
C MET A 1 8.01 7.08 -3.01
N ARG A 2 8.23 8.26 -3.61
CA ARG A 2 9.53 8.89 -3.87
C ARG A 2 10.54 8.85 -2.74
N GLU A 3 10.16 9.27 -1.52
CA GLU A 3 11.12 9.32 -0.41
C GLU A 3 11.57 7.93 0.03
N LEU A 4 10.68 6.92 -0.03
CA LEU A 4 11.09 5.52 0.18
C LEU A 4 12.03 5.06 -0.92
N ALA A 5 11.76 5.41 -2.19
CA ALA A 5 12.63 5.07 -3.32
C ALA A 5 14.03 5.68 -3.18
N ARG A 6 14.14 6.86 -2.55
CA ARG A 6 15.38 7.58 -2.31
C ARG A 6 16.23 6.95 -1.21
N VAL A 7 15.61 6.42 -0.15
CA VAL A 7 16.35 5.95 1.04
C VAL A 7 16.59 4.44 1.06
N LEU A 8 15.77 3.66 0.35
CA LEU A 8 15.92 2.20 0.29
C LEU A 8 16.97 1.79 -0.75
N ARG A 9 17.81 0.82 -0.39
CA ARG A 9 18.73 0.18 -1.34
C ARG A 9 17.96 -0.66 -2.36
N THR A 10 18.53 -0.85 -3.56
CA THR A 10 18.01 -1.79 -4.55
C THR A 10 17.78 -3.18 -3.95
N GLY A 11 16.62 -3.78 -4.23
CA GLY A 11 16.17 -5.07 -3.73
C GLY A 11 15.57 -5.04 -2.32
N ALA A 12 15.60 -3.90 -1.61
CA ALA A 12 15.02 -3.79 -0.28
C ALA A 12 13.48 -3.92 -0.34
N ALA A 13 12.90 -4.57 0.67
CA ALA A 13 11.46 -4.71 0.80
C ALA A 13 10.85 -3.46 1.45
N ALA A 14 9.70 -3.05 0.93
CA ALA A 14 8.80 -2.09 1.56
C ALA A 14 7.44 -2.76 1.78
N VAL A 15 6.87 -2.61 2.97
CA VAL A 15 5.56 -3.17 3.33
C VAL A 15 4.71 -2.06 3.93
N VAL A 16 3.50 -1.91 3.39
CA VAL A 16 2.47 -1.02 3.94
C VAL A 16 1.26 -1.85 4.30
N VAL A 17 0.72 -1.58 5.49
CA VAL A 17 -0.57 -2.10 5.95
C VAL A 17 -1.36 -0.90 6.45
N ASP A 18 -2.57 -0.73 5.94
CA ASP A 18 -3.43 0.39 6.33
C ASP A 18 -4.91 -0.01 6.18
N TRP A 19 -5.81 0.84 6.65
CA TRP A 19 -7.26 0.69 6.49
C TRP A 19 -7.65 0.75 5.02
N SER A 20 -8.44 -0.23 4.57
CA SER A 20 -8.95 -0.27 3.20
C SER A 20 -10.18 0.61 3.05
N ARG A 21 -10.23 1.33 1.93
CA ARG A 21 -11.43 2.01 1.42
C ARG A 21 -12.57 1.04 1.12
N ASN A 22 -12.28 -0.22 0.82
CA ASN A 22 -13.29 -1.27 0.65
C ASN A 22 -13.57 -2.04 1.96
N GLY A 23 -13.06 -1.56 3.10
CA GLY A 23 -13.45 -2.07 4.41
C GLY A 23 -14.94 -1.86 4.69
N ARG A 24 -15.49 -2.55 5.68
CA ARG A 24 -16.90 -2.41 6.06
C ARG A 24 -17.16 -1.11 6.83
N GLY A 25 -16.08 -0.43 7.28
CA GLY A 25 -16.19 0.83 8.02
C GLY A 25 -16.59 0.62 9.49
N GLU A 26 -16.46 -0.61 9.99
CA GLU A 26 -16.79 -0.95 11.39
C GLU A 26 -15.75 -0.40 12.38
N ALA A 27 -14.54 -0.10 11.91
CA ALA A 27 -13.47 0.49 12.70
C ALA A 27 -12.56 1.34 11.81
N GLY A 28 -11.77 2.23 12.43
CA GLY A 28 -10.80 3.08 11.74
C GLY A 28 -11.36 4.42 11.25
N PRO A 29 -10.59 5.15 10.41
CA PRO A 29 -10.97 6.46 9.85
C PRO A 29 -12.20 6.38 8.91
N ARG A 30 -12.71 7.51 8.41
CA ARG A 30 -13.83 7.48 7.46
C ARG A 30 -13.42 6.82 6.14
N LEU A 31 -14.32 6.09 5.48
CA LEU A 31 -13.99 5.32 4.26
C LEU A 31 -13.48 6.20 3.12
N ASP A 32 -13.98 7.42 3.00
CA ASP A 32 -13.61 8.39 1.97
C ASP A 32 -12.20 8.99 2.16
N GLU A 33 -11.63 8.88 3.35
CA GLU A 33 -10.25 9.30 3.68
C GLU A 33 -9.21 8.19 3.42
N ARG A 34 -9.66 6.95 3.13
CA ARG A 34 -8.79 5.78 2.97
C ARG A 34 -8.40 5.53 1.51
N PHE A 35 -7.39 4.69 1.33
CA PHE A 35 -7.04 4.08 0.04
C PHE A 35 -7.37 2.59 0.02
N ASP A 36 -7.53 2.03 -1.17
CA ASP A 36 -7.63 0.58 -1.38
C ASP A 36 -6.27 -0.02 -1.79
N ALA A 37 -6.19 -1.35 -1.87
CA ALA A 37 -4.94 -2.03 -2.24
C ALA A 37 -4.48 -1.68 -3.66
N ALA A 38 -5.41 -1.45 -4.58
CA ALA A 38 -5.12 -1.15 -5.98
C ALA A 38 -4.44 0.23 -6.10
N ARG A 39 -5.00 1.25 -5.44
CA ARG A 39 -4.41 2.58 -5.44
C ARG A 39 -3.07 2.62 -4.72
N ALA A 40 -2.94 1.88 -3.61
CA ALA A 40 -1.67 1.76 -2.91
C ALA A 40 -0.59 1.09 -3.78
N ARG A 41 -0.96 0.08 -4.58
CA ARG A 41 -0.07 -0.56 -5.56
C ARG A 41 0.42 0.46 -6.60
N GLU A 42 -0.48 1.25 -7.17
CA GLU A 42 -0.12 2.27 -8.18
C GLU A 42 0.93 3.25 -7.64
N PHE A 43 0.79 3.72 -6.40
CA PHE A 43 1.78 4.62 -5.78
C PHE A 43 3.20 4.04 -5.68
N PHE A 44 3.33 2.71 -5.57
CA PHE A 44 4.63 2.03 -5.58
C PHE A 44 5.16 1.87 -7.01
N GLU A 45 4.32 1.44 -7.95
CA GLU A 45 4.69 1.23 -9.35
C GLU A 45 5.11 2.54 -10.03
N GLU A 46 4.43 3.66 -9.74
CA GLU A 46 4.77 5.00 -10.22
C GLU A 46 6.20 5.44 -9.85
N GLU A 47 6.79 4.85 -8.80
CA GLU A 47 8.15 5.17 -8.31
C GLU A 47 9.16 4.05 -8.63
N GLY A 48 8.76 3.12 -9.48
CA GLY A 48 9.61 2.04 -9.99
C GLY A 48 9.85 0.90 -8.99
N PHE A 49 8.98 0.72 -8.00
CA PHE A 49 9.00 -0.49 -7.18
C PHE A 49 8.31 -1.65 -7.90
N GLU A 50 8.81 -2.87 -7.69
CA GLU A 50 8.13 -4.10 -8.10
C GLU A 50 7.17 -4.56 -7.00
N VAL A 51 5.87 -4.48 -7.25
CA VAL A 51 4.84 -4.94 -6.30
C VAL A 51 4.69 -6.46 -6.39
N ARG A 52 4.97 -7.16 -5.29
CA ARG A 52 4.90 -8.63 -5.17
C ARG A 52 3.54 -9.11 -4.68
N LEU A 53 2.87 -8.30 -3.88
CA LEU A 53 1.55 -8.58 -3.34
C LEU A 53 0.82 -7.26 -3.07
N ALA A 54 -0.43 -7.18 -3.50
CA ALA A 54 -1.38 -6.15 -3.09
C ALA A 54 -2.71 -6.85 -2.87
N GLY A 55 -3.26 -6.78 -1.67
CA GLY A 55 -4.48 -7.49 -1.34
C GLY A 55 -5.16 -6.96 -0.10
N GLU A 56 -6.42 -7.30 0.05
CA GLU A 56 -7.30 -6.80 1.10
C GLU A 56 -7.83 -7.92 1.96
N ARG A 57 -8.05 -7.62 3.23
CA ARG A 57 -8.68 -8.52 4.19
C ARG A 57 -9.44 -7.72 5.23
N SER A 58 -10.75 -7.96 5.28
CA SER A 58 -11.67 -7.30 6.22
C SER A 58 -11.59 -5.77 6.14
N GLU A 59 -10.99 -5.11 7.13
CA GLU A 59 -10.91 -3.65 7.23
C GLU A 59 -9.60 -3.07 6.65
N THR A 60 -8.66 -3.91 6.25
CA THR A 60 -7.28 -3.47 5.93
C THR A 60 -6.82 -3.98 4.59
N PHE A 61 -5.86 -3.27 3.99
CA PHE A 61 -5.07 -3.77 2.88
C PHE A 61 -3.62 -4.00 3.30
N ARG A 62 -2.91 -4.80 2.50
CA ARG A 62 -1.45 -4.98 2.58
C ARG A 62 -0.84 -4.89 1.19
N VAL A 63 0.23 -4.12 1.07
CA VAL A 63 1.10 -4.09 -0.11
C VAL A 63 2.52 -4.48 0.29
N VAL A 64 3.14 -5.35 -0.51
CA VAL A 64 4.55 -5.74 -0.40
C VAL A 64 5.23 -5.43 -1.72
N ALA A 65 6.27 -4.60 -1.68
CA ALA A 65 7.01 -4.17 -2.86
C ALA A 65 8.52 -4.30 -2.66
N ARG A 66 9.28 -4.32 -3.75
CA ARG A 66 10.76 -4.31 -3.77
C ARG A 66 11.27 -3.11 -4.54
N ARG A 67 12.28 -2.44 -4.00
CA ARG A 67 12.93 -1.27 -4.64
C ARG A 67 13.84 -1.67 -5.79
#